data_AF-A0A3C0I4W6-F1
#
_entry.id   AF-A0A3C0I4W6-F1
#
_cell.length_a   1.000
_cell.length_b   1.000
_cell.length_c   1.000
_cell.angle_alpha   90.00
_cell.angle_beta   90.00
_cell.angle_gamma   90.00
#
_symmetry.space_group_name_H-M   'P 1'
#
loop_
_entity.id
_entity.type
_entity.pdbx_description
1 polymer ?
#
loop_
_entity_poly.entity_id
_entity_poly.type
_entity_poly.pdbx_seq_one_letter_code
_entity_poly.pdbx_strand_id
1 'polypeptide(L)'
;MSKGGFNFGNVGGNVSIEAGGDVVGGDKTTTTTTTIITGFKQEADKQEFIQQIDELRKQLRQVKSEIEEVEGIDDDEKDAIIMEVMQQIKALKTAKDEAEQLSAQQEPSQEKRDAIEAPLNGVNSIVGKVSAVFDKAAEIGDKVRKIGYILPILASARHLFGLP
;
A
#
# COMPACT_ATOMS: atom_id res chain seq x y z
N MET A 1 -31.10 46.18 29.35
CA MET A 1 -29.63 46.03 29.28
C MET A 1 -29.33 44.81 28.45
N SER A 2 -28.65 45.00 27.32
CA SER A 2 -28.21 43.95 26.39
C SER A 2 -26.96 43.24 26.90
N LYS A 3 -26.88 41.93 26.67
CA LYS A 3 -25.68 41.10 26.43
C LYS A 3 -26.21 39.69 26.11
N GLY A 4 -26.16 39.12 24.91
CA GLY A 4 -25.28 39.35 23.77
C GLY A 4 -24.16 38.30 23.76
N GLY A 5 -24.37 37.18 23.05
CA GLY A 5 -23.35 36.15 22.82
C GLY A 5 -23.90 34.79 22.36
N PHE A 6 -24.35 34.68 21.11
CA PHE A 6 -24.51 33.39 20.43
C PHE A 6 -23.17 33.01 19.79
N ASN A 7 -22.65 31.81 20.11
CA ASN A 7 -21.53 31.22 19.38
C ASN A 7 -22.09 30.34 18.26
N PHE A 8 -21.95 30.77 17.01
CA PHE A 8 -22.12 29.93 15.84
C PHE A 8 -20.84 29.12 15.64
N GLY A 9 -20.81 27.89 16.17
CA GLY A 9 -19.87 26.86 15.73
C GLY A 9 -20.39 26.24 14.44
N ASN A 10 -19.76 26.56 13.32
CA ASN A 10 -20.16 26.12 11.99
C ASN A 10 -19.70 24.68 11.71
N VAL A 11 -20.70 23.79 11.59
CA VAL A 11 -20.86 22.56 10.78
C VAL A 11 -19.69 21.62 10.51
N GLY A 12 -19.93 20.35 10.88
CA GLY A 12 -19.10 19.21 10.45
C GLY A 12 -19.64 17.85 10.88
N GLY A 13 -20.92 17.57 10.62
CA GLY A 13 -21.43 16.20 10.47
C GLY A 13 -21.72 15.40 11.75
N ASN A 14 -22.93 15.57 12.30
CA ASN A 14 -23.69 14.43 12.79
C ASN A 14 -25.19 14.76 12.69
N VAL A 15 -25.79 14.46 11.55
CA VAL A 15 -27.25 14.50 11.42
C VAL A 15 -27.75 13.09 11.72
N SER A 16 -28.12 12.84 12.98
CA SER A 16 -28.99 11.71 13.30
C SER A 16 -30.41 12.13 12.93
N ILE A 17 -30.85 11.71 11.74
CA ILE A 17 -32.26 11.83 11.32
C ILE A 17 -32.95 10.56 11.78
N GLU A 18 -33.49 10.54 12.99
CA GLU A 18 -34.62 9.66 13.31
C GLU A 18 -35.89 10.34 12.79
N ALA A 19 -36.22 10.07 11.53
CA ALA A 19 -37.56 10.34 10.99
C ALA A 19 -38.35 9.03 11.09
N GLY A 20 -39.34 9.03 11.98
CA GLY A 20 -40.22 7.89 12.23
C GLY A 20 -41.02 7.46 11.00
N GLY A 21 -41.22 6.16 10.90
CA GLY A 21 -42.10 5.50 9.94
C GLY A 21 -42.07 3.99 10.18
N ASP A 22 -43.11 3.50 10.85
CA ASP A 22 -43.38 2.08 11.13
C ASP A 22 -43.14 1.17 9.91
N VAL A 23 -42.28 0.16 10.08
CA VAL A 23 -42.31 -1.05 9.26
C VAL A 23 -42.11 -2.24 10.20
N VAL A 24 -43.24 -2.74 10.71
CA VAL A 24 -43.38 -4.11 11.21
C VAL A 24 -42.99 -5.07 10.08
N GLY A 25 -41.90 -5.82 10.26
CA GLY A 25 -41.50 -6.82 9.28
C GLY A 25 -40.20 -7.47 9.69
N GLY A 26 -40.30 -8.60 10.37
CA GLY A 26 -39.15 -9.43 10.72
C GLY A 26 -38.37 -9.80 9.48
N ASP A 27 -37.20 -9.20 9.33
CA ASP A 27 -36.01 -9.91 8.92
C ASP A 27 -34.83 -9.19 9.54
N LYS A 28 -34.03 -9.92 10.32
CA LYS A 28 -32.86 -9.36 11.00
C LYS A 28 -31.75 -9.30 9.96
N THR A 29 -31.89 -8.39 8.99
CA THR A 29 -30.85 -8.07 8.02
C THR A 29 -29.67 -7.56 8.82
N THR A 30 -28.74 -8.47 9.09
CA THR A 30 -27.49 -8.18 9.76
C THR A 30 -26.67 -7.41 8.73
N THR A 31 -26.79 -6.08 8.74
CA THR A 31 -25.90 -5.19 7.99
C THR A 31 -24.49 -5.43 8.55
N THR A 32 -23.77 -6.36 7.93
CA THR A 32 -22.37 -6.61 8.20
C THR A 32 -21.63 -5.46 7.56
N THR A 33 -21.54 -4.33 8.27
CA THR A 33 -20.54 -3.31 7.97
C THR A 33 -19.19 -3.96 8.19
N THR A 34 -18.59 -4.51 7.13
CA THR A 34 -17.20 -4.94 7.14
C THR A 34 -16.35 -3.68 7.26
N THR A 35 -16.17 -3.19 8.49
CA THR A 35 -15.10 -2.25 8.78
C THR A 35 -13.81 -2.99 8.44
N ILE A 36 -13.20 -2.65 7.30
CA ILE A 36 -11.86 -3.14 6.98
C ILE A 36 -10.95 -2.49 8.01
N ILE A 37 -10.65 -3.23 9.09
CA ILE A 37 -9.65 -2.81 10.06
C ILE A 37 -8.31 -2.90 9.33
N THR A 38 -7.69 -1.76 9.06
CA THR A 38 -6.31 -1.72 8.56
C THR A 38 -5.37 -2.18 9.66
N GLY A 39 -4.36 -2.99 9.32
CA GLY A 39 -3.50 -3.70 10.27
C GLY A 39 -3.58 -5.22 10.12
N PHE A 40 -2.78 -5.93 10.91
CA PHE A 40 -2.70 -7.39 10.84
C PHE A 40 -3.82 -8.04 11.64
N LYS A 41 -4.58 -8.96 11.02
CA LYS A 41 -5.68 -9.66 11.71
C LYS A 41 -5.19 -10.71 12.71
N GLN A 42 -3.97 -11.20 12.50
CA GLN A 42 -3.33 -12.22 13.33
C GLN A 42 -1.82 -12.17 13.12
N GLU A 43 -1.06 -12.75 14.06
CA GLU A 43 0.40 -12.75 14.01
C GLU A 43 0.94 -13.46 12.76
N ALA A 44 0.25 -14.52 12.30
CA ALA A 44 0.62 -15.22 11.06
C ALA A 44 0.59 -14.28 9.84
N ASP A 45 -0.42 -13.42 9.72
CA ASP A 45 -0.54 -12.47 8.61
C ASP A 45 0.60 -11.44 8.66
N LYS A 46 1.02 -11.03 9.86
CA LYS A 46 2.18 -10.15 10.05
C LYS A 46 3.47 -10.80 9.60
N GLN A 47 3.68 -12.06 9.98
CA GLN A 47 4.88 -12.81 9.57
C GLN A 47 4.89 -13.04 8.06
N GLU A 48 3.74 -13.37 7.46
CA GLU A 48 3.61 -13.49 6.01
C GLU A 48 3.85 -12.15 5.32
N PHE A 49 3.31 -11.05 5.84
CA PHE A 49 3.55 -9.70 5.32
C PHE A 49 5.05 -9.38 5.29
N ILE A 50 5.77 -9.64 6.40
CA ILE A 50 7.22 -9.42 6.49
C ILE A 50 7.96 -10.23 5.41
N GLN A 51 7.55 -11.48 5.17
CA GLN A 51 8.11 -12.32 4.11
C GLN A 51 7.82 -11.74 2.72
N GLN A 52 6.59 -11.27 2.46
CA GLN A 52 6.24 -10.62 1.19
C GLN A 52 7.09 -9.35 0.98
N ILE A 53 7.34 -8.55 2.01
CA ILE A 53 8.22 -7.36 1.91
C ILE A 53 9.66 -7.76 1.58
N ASP A 54 10.21 -8.80 2.22
CA ASP A 54 11.57 -9.26 1.92
C ASP A 54 11.68 -9.83 0.50
N GLU A 55 10.67 -10.56 0.02
CA GLU A 55 10.63 -11.04 -1.36
C GLU A 55 10.48 -9.86 -2.35
N LEU A 56 9.63 -8.86 -2.09
CA LEU A 56 9.56 -7.64 -2.91
C LEU A 56 10.93 -6.97 -3.03
N ARG A 57 11.65 -6.83 -1.92
CA ARG A 57 12.99 -6.22 -1.91
C ARG A 57 13.99 -7.03 -2.72
N LYS A 58 13.90 -8.36 -2.68
CA LYS A 58 14.73 -9.25 -3.48
C LYS A 58 14.42 -9.13 -4.97
N GLN A 59 13.14 -9.15 -5.35
CA GLN A 59 12.71 -8.97 -6.74
C GLN A 59 13.13 -7.60 -7.29
N LEU A 60 13.03 -6.53 -6.50
CA LEU A 60 13.50 -5.21 -6.90
C LEU A 60 15.03 -5.15 -7.08
N ARG A 61 15.81 -5.87 -6.26
CA ARG A 61 17.27 -5.99 -6.47
C ARG A 61 17.60 -6.74 -7.75
N GLN A 62 16.83 -7.78 -8.07
CA GLN A 62 16.99 -8.48 -9.33
C GLN A 62 16.68 -7.54 -10.51
N VAL A 63 15.54 -6.84 -10.46
CA VAL A 63 15.18 -5.84 -11.47
C VAL A 63 16.27 -4.79 -11.66
N LYS A 64 16.86 -4.28 -10.56
CA LYS A 64 18.01 -3.38 -10.64
C LYS A 64 19.14 -3.96 -11.51
N SER A 65 19.56 -5.20 -11.25
CA SER A 65 20.63 -5.85 -12.02
C SER A 65 20.27 -6.00 -13.50
N GLU A 66 19.01 -6.32 -13.80
CA GLU A 66 18.56 -6.44 -15.20
C GLU A 66 18.54 -5.09 -15.93
N ILE A 67 18.28 -3.98 -15.22
CA ILE A 67 18.39 -2.62 -15.77
C ILE A 67 19.86 -2.28 -16.04
N GLU A 68 20.78 -2.65 -15.14
CA GLU A 68 22.23 -2.43 -15.37
C GLU A 68 22.72 -3.16 -16.61
N GLU A 69 22.20 -4.37 -16.85
CA GLU A 69 22.56 -5.22 -17.98
C GLU A 69 21.79 -4.90 -19.27
N VAL A 70 20.84 -3.97 -19.26
CA VAL A 70 20.05 -3.68 -20.46
C VAL A 70 20.86 -2.90 -21.48
N GLU A 71 20.95 -3.41 -22.71
CA GLU A 71 21.58 -2.70 -23.81
C GLU A 71 20.57 -1.83 -24.57
N GLY A 72 21.07 -0.80 -25.26
CA GLY A 72 20.25 0.09 -26.09
C GLY A 72 19.47 1.16 -25.33
N ILE A 73 19.70 1.29 -24.02
CA ILE A 73 19.19 2.36 -23.16
C ILE A 73 20.37 3.22 -22.72
N ASP A 74 20.15 4.53 -22.65
CA ASP A 74 21.13 5.50 -22.18
C ASP A 74 21.46 5.28 -20.69
N ASP A 75 22.73 5.47 -20.33
CA ASP A 75 23.21 5.18 -18.97
C ASP A 75 22.64 6.16 -17.93
N ASP A 76 22.36 7.42 -18.29
CA ASP A 76 21.72 8.38 -17.36
C ASP A 76 20.27 7.95 -17.06
N GLU A 77 19.56 7.39 -18.05
CA GLU A 77 18.20 6.86 -17.85
C GLU A 77 18.21 5.62 -16.95
N LYS A 78 19.19 4.71 -17.14
CA LYS A 78 19.37 3.55 -16.25
C LYS A 78 19.68 3.99 -14.83
N ASP A 79 20.63 4.90 -14.65
CA ASP A 79 21.06 5.38 -13.34
C ASP A 79 19.92 6.04 -12.57
N ALA A 80 19.11 6.86 -13.25
CA ALA A 80 17.92 7.48 -12.67
C ALA A 80 16.97 6.42 -12.09
N ILE A 81 16.67 5.38 -12.86
CA ILE A 81 15.71 4.34 -12.45
C ILE A 81 16.33 3.41 -11.40
N ILE A 82 17.61 3.08 -11.50
CA ILE A 82 18.34 2.32 -10.49
C ILE A 82 18.32 3.04 -9.14
N MET A 83 18.53 4.36 -9.13
CA MET A 83 18.44 5.16 -7.91
C MET A 83 17.04 5.08 -7.29
N GLU A 84 15.98 5.22 -8.09
CA GLU A 84 14.60 5.10 -7.61
C GLU A 84 14.30 3.70 -7.05
N VAL A 85 14.70 2.63 -7.76
CA VAL A 85 14.57 1.24 -7.29
C VAL A 85 15.28 1.06 -5.94
N MET A 86 16.49 1.60 -5.79
CA MET A 86 17.25 1.52 -4.54
C MET A 86 16.62 2.30 -3.40
N GLN A 87 16.05 3.48 -3.67
CA GLN A 87 15.27 4.24 -2.69
C GLN A 87 14.04 3.44 -2.25
N GLN A 88 13.34 2.81 -3.19
CA GLN A 88 12.18 1.98 -2.90
C GLN A 88 12.54 0.74 -2.05
N ILE A 89 13.68 0.09 -2.31
CA ILE A 89 14.18 -1.03 -1.50
C ILE A 89 14.45 -0.60 -0.05
N LYS A 90 14.94 0.63 0.16
CA LYS A 90 15.15 1.20 1.50
C LYS A 90 13.82 1.52 2.19
N ALA A 91 12.88 2.14 1.47
CA ALA A 91 11.55 2.45 1.98
C ALA A 91 10.78 1.19 2.40
N LEU A 92 10.87 0.11 1.61
CA LEU A 92 10.29 -1.20 1.97
C LEU A 92 10.96 -1.81 3.21
N LYS A 93 12.26 -1.57 3.42
CA LYS A 93 12.91 -2.00 4.66
C LYS A 93 12.28 -1.26 5.86
N THR A 94 12.08 0.04 5.77
CA THR A 94 11.40 0.81 6.82
C THR A 94 9.99 0.29 7.08
N ALA A 95 9.20 0.00 6.03
CA ALA A 95 7.88 -0.59 6.18
C ALA A 95 7.92 -1.94 6.92
N LYS A 96 8.90 -2.79 6.63
CA LYS A 96 9.13 -4.04 7.38
C LYS A 96 9.45 -3.76 8.85
N ASP A 97 10.41 -2.88 9.11
CA ASP A 97 10.87 -2.58 10.47
C ASP A 97 9.71 -1.99 11.31
N GLU A 98 8.82 -1.19 10.71
CA GLU A 98 7.59 -0.71 11.33
C GLU A 98 6.58 -1.83 11.58
N ALA A 99 6.35 -2.70 10.59
CA ALA A 99 5.44 -3.83 10.72
C ALA A 99 5.85 -4.80 11.83
N GLU A 100 7.16 -5.03 12.02
CA GLU A 100 7.68 -5.85 13.13
C GLU A 100 7.31 -5.30 14.51
N GLN A 101 7.18 -3.98 14.64
CA GLN A 101 6.81 -3.31 15.89
C GLN A 101 5.30 -3.25 16.14
N LEU A 102 4.48 -3.67 15.17
CA LEU A 102 3.03 -3.69 15.31
C LEU A 102 2.57 -4.95 16.04
N SER A 103 1.60 -4.74 16.93
CA SER A 103 0.80 -5.82 17.50
C SER A 103 -0.25 -6.25 16.48
N ALA A 104 -0.40 -7.56 16.27
CA ALA A 104 -1.55 -8.08 15.55
C ALA A 104 -2.86 -7.77 16.31
N GLN A 105 -3.98 -7.78 15.59
CA GLN A 105 -5.34 -7.51 16.08
C GLN A 105 -5.56 -6.09 16.61
N GLN A 106 -4.58 -5.21 16.41
CA GLN A 106 -4.66 -3.80 16.79
C GLN A 106 -4.50 -2.93 15.54
N GLU A 107 -5.38 -1.94 15.42
CA GLU A 107 -5.24 -0.92 14.39
C GLU A 107 -4.00 -0.05 14.68
N PRO A 108 -3.06 0.08 13.72
CA PRO A 108 -1.90 0.95 13.87
C PRO A 108 -2.31 2.43 13.88
N SER A 109 -1.46 3.28 14.46
CA SER A 109 -1.63 4.73 14.29
C SER A 109 -1.51 5.13 12.82
N GLN A 110 -2.09 6.27 12.46
CA GLN A 110 -2.01 6.80 11.09
C GLN A 110 -0.56 6.93 10.60
N GLU A 111 0.34 7.43 11.46
CA GLU A 111 1.77 7.55 11.14
C GLU A 111 2.39 6.20 10.76
N LYS A 112 2.13 5.14 11.54
CA LYS A 112 2.64 3.80 11.26
C LYS A 112 1.99 3.17 10.02
N ARG A 113 0.70 3.44 9.82
CA ARG A 113 0.00 3.04 8.60
C ARG A 113 0.65 3.67 7.38
N ASP A 114 0.88 4.98 7.38
CA ASP A 114 1.49 5.71 6.26
C ASP A 114 2.92 5.24 5.99
N ALA A 115 3.69 4.95 7.05
CA ALA A 115 5.04 4.41 6.93
C ALA A 115 5.09 3.02 6.26
N ILE A 116 4.00 2.26 6.29
CA ILE A 116 3.85 0.97 5.62
C ILE A 116 3.21 1.12 4.23
N GLU A 117 2.15 1.90 4.13
CA GLU A 117 1.34 2.06 2.93
C GLU A 117 2.08 2.83 1.83
N ALA A 118 2.79 3.92 2.17
CA ALA A 118 3.49 4.74 1.19
C ALA A 118 4.58 3.97 0.43
N PRO A 119 5.44 3.16 1.08
CA PRO A 119 6.36 2.29 0.36
C PRO A 119 5.65 1.28 -0.55
N LEU A 120 4.56 0.64 -0.11
CA LEU A 120 3.83 -0.30 -0.97
C LEU A 120 3.24 0.40 -2.21
N ASN A 121 2.70 1.61 -2.06
CA ASN A 121 2.21 2.42 -3.18
C ASN A 121 3.33 2.78 -4.18
N GLY A 122 4.54 3.07 -3.66
CA GLY A 122 5.70 3.40 -4.48
C GLY A 122 6.15 2.26 -5.42
N VAL A 123 5.95 1.00 -5.03
CA VAL A 123 6.34 -0.16 -5.86
C VAL A 123 5.61 -0.18 -7.21
N ASN A 124 4.33 0.20 -7.27
CA ASN A 124 3.59 0.27 -8.54
C ASN A 124 4.21 1.26 -9.53
N SER A 125 4.69 2.40 -9.03
CA SER A 125 5.36 3.41 -9.85
C SER A 125 6.65 2.85 -10.45
N ILE A 126 7.45 2.14 -9.64
CA ILE A 126 8.68 1.49 -10.10
C ILE A 126 8.37 0.44 -11.18
N VAL A 127 7.38 -0.42 -10.96
CA VAL A 127 6.97 -1.44 -11.95
C VAL A 127 6.63 -0.81 -13.30
N GLY A 128 5.89 0.30 -13.30
CA GLY A 128 5.57 1.03 -14.53
C GLY A 128 6.80 1.58 -15.25
N LYS A 129 7.70 2.24 -14.51
CA LYS A 129 8.93 2.83 -15.08
C LYS A 129 9.89 1.78 -15.64
N VAL A 130 10.10 0.69 -14.92
CA VAL A 130 10.98 -0.40 -15.37
C VAL A 130 10.39 -1.08 -16.60
N SER A 131 9.07 -1.30 -16.63
CA SER A 131 8.41 -1.86 -17.82
C SER A 131 8.67 -0.98 -19.05
N ALA A 132 8.54 0.35 -18.90
CA ALA A 132 8.82 1.29 -19.99
C ALA A 132 10.28 1.26 -20.48
N VAL A 133 11.25 1.03 -19.59
CA VAL A 133 12.66 0.83 -19.98
C VAL A 133 12.83 -0.46 -20.77
N PHE A 134 12.25 -1.56 -20.29
CA PHE A 134 12.38 -2.83 -20.99
C PHE A 134 11.66 -2.82 -22.33
N ASP A 135 10.54 -2.12 -22.47
CA ASP A 135 9.84 -1.94 -23.75
C ASP A 135 10.68 -1.19 -24.80
N LYS A 136 11.55 -0.26 -24.36
CA LYS A 136 12.51 0.42 -25.25
C LYS A 136 13.68 -0.49 -25.63
N ALA A 137 14.03 -1.44 -24.78
CA ALA A 137 15.11 -2.38 -25.03
C ALA A 137 14.66 -3.47 -26.02
N ALA A 138 15.59 -3.99 -26.83
CA ALA A 138 15.28 -5.08 -27.76
C ALA A 138 14.99 -6.42 -27.06
N GLU A 139 15.20 -6.52 -25.75
CA GLU A 139 15.15 -7.74 -24.93
C GLU A 139 13.93 -7.79 -23.97
N ILE A 140 12.72 -7.60 -24.52
CA ILE A 140 11.48 -7.44 -23.76
C ILE A 140 11.05 -8.75 -23.06
N GLY A 141 11.19 -9.90 -23.72
CA GLY A 141 10.44 -11.12 -23.39
C GLY A 141 10.71 -11.71 -22.00
N ASP A 142 11.98 -11.89 -21.62
CA ASP A 142 12.35 -12.53 -20.35
C ASP A 142 12.44 -11.51 -19.19
N LYS A 143 12.78 -10.25 -19.50
CA LYS A 143 12.91 -9.18 -18.50
C LYS A 143 11.55 -8.71 -17.98
N VAL A 144 10.54 -8.56 -18.84
CA VAL A 144 9.16 -8.21 -18.45
C VAL A 144 8.50 -9.33 -17.64
N ARG A 145 8.79 -10.59 -17.95
CA ARG A 145 8.25 -11.74 -17.20
C ARG A 145 8.70 -11.73 -15.73
N LYS A 146 9.91 -11.23 -15.43
CA LYS A 146 10.43 -11.07 -14.07
C LYS A 146 9.72 -9.96 -13.29
N ILE A 147 9.37 -8.85 -13.94
CA ILE A 147 8.55 -7.78 -13.33
C ILE A 147 7.15 -8.29 -12.95
N GLY A 148 6.58 -9.19 -13.77
CA GLY A 148 5.26 -9.78 -13.54
C GLY A 148 5.10 -10.48 -12.18
N TYR A 149 6.19 -10.91 -11.54
CA TYR A 149 6.14 -11.50 -10.20
C TYR A 149 6.02 -10.47 -9.07
N ILE A 150 6.35 -9.19 -9.31
CA ILE A 150 6.28 -8.14 -8.28
C ILE A 150 4.84 -7.80 -7.90
N LEU A 151 3.94 -7.68 -8.88
CA LEU A 151 2.56 -7.26 -8.64
C LEU A 151 1.77 -8.23 -7.77
N PRO A 152 1.83 -9.57 -7.96
CA PRO A 152 1.18 -10.52 -7.06
C PRO A 152 1.69 -10.44 -5.61
N ILE A 153 3.01 -10.28 -5.43
CA ILE A 153 3.62 -10.16 -4.09
C ILE A 153 3.15 -8.87 -3.42
N LEU A 154 3.11 -7.76 -4.17
CA LEU A 154 2.60 -6.48 -3.69
C LEU A 154 1.13 -6.57 -3.29
N ALA A 155 0.29 -7.18 -4.13
CA ALA A 155 -1.13 -7.37 -3.84
C ALA A 155 -1.32 -8.21 -2.56
N SER A 156 -0.53 -9.28 -2.40
CA SER A 156 -0.55 -10.10 -1.18
C SER A 156 -0.17 -9.29 0.06
N ALA A 157 0.94 -8.55 0.02
CA ALA A 157 1.37 -7.70 1.13
C ALA A 157 0.31 -6.66 1.52
N ARG A 158 -0.29 -5.99 0.54
CA ARG A 158 -1.38 -5.02 0.78
C ARG A 158 -2.58 -5.69 1.44
N HIS A 159 -2.99 -6.85 0.93
CA HIS A 159 -4.12 -7.60 1.46
C HIS A 159 -3.90 -8.03 2.92
N LEU A 160 -2.71 -8.55 3.23
CA LEU A 160 -2.34 -8.98 4.59
C LEU A 160 -2.39 -7.83 5.60
N PHE A 161 -2.08 -6.61 5.18
CA PHE A 161 -2.16 -5.41 6.00
C PHE A 161 -3.53 -4.72 5.99
N GLY A 162 -4.52 -5.26 5.26
CA GLY A 162 -5.85 -4.67 5.17
C GLY A 162 -5.92 -3.39 4.32
N LEU A 163 -5.07 -3.29 3.30
CA LEU A 163 -5.10 -2.24 2.28
C LEU A 163 -5.86 -2.72 1.02
N PRO A 164 -6.50 -1.81 0.27
CA PRO A 164 -7.15 -2.12 -1.00
C PRO A 164 -6.15 -2.47 -2.10
#